data_AF-A0A4Y2VJ74-F1
#
_entry.id   AF-A0A4Y2VJ74-F1
#
_cell.length_a   1.000
_cell.length_b   1.000
_cell.length_c   1.000
_cell.angle_alpha   90.00
_cell.angle_beta   90.00
_cell.angle_gamma   90.00
#
_symmetry.space_group_name_H-M   'P 1'
#
loop_
_entity.id
_entity.type
_entity.pdbx_description
1 polymer ?
#
loop_
_entity_poly.entity_id
_entity_poly.type
_entity_poly.pdbx_seq_one_letter_code
_entity_poly.pdbx_strand_id
1 'polypeptide(L)'
;MTKINKIENIMRFQNQNIKYIWSDSESSLQALKSFNVKSKITQEAQMTLLENARIRLGWVKAHIGIKGNEIADILAKEATTDGIPASLPFPKSFLKKQLLHLSLSRWQAEWDNGETGRSVYSIIPKISNKQLHWSRECIQFATVHGPFPSYLKRFGLHSTDYCGCGEIGNPLHYATRCPLTLSYHHKEPSPQFIVHWWKSALSRKLSRRNMDNLITFLATNEDLIKSQNTKPSHTSA
;
A
#
# COMPACT_ATOMS: atom_id res chain seq x y z
N MET A 1 -10.52 -47.02 -23.75
CA MET A 1 -12.00 -47.00 -23.91
C MET A 1 -12.77 -47.42 -22.65
N THR A 2 -12.17 -47.40 -21.45
CA THR A 2 -12.78 -48.06 -20.25
C THR A 2 -12.92 -47.14 -19.04
N LYS A 3 -12.56 -45.84 -19.16
CA LYS A 3 -12.69 -44.84 -18.08
C LYS A 3 -13.84 -43.84 -18.25
N ILE A 4 -14.48 -43.79 -19.42
CA ILE A 4 -15.65 -42.92 -19.69
C ILE A 4 -16.96 -43.57 -19.21
N ASN A 5 -17.05 -44.90 -19.20
CA ASN A 5 -18.31 -45.62 -18.89
C ASN A 5 -18.61 -45.77 -17.38
N LYS A 6 -17.75 -45.28 -16.48
CA LYS A 6 -17.95 -45.43 -15.03
C LYS A 6 -18.68 -44.25 -14.37
N ILE A 7 -18.89 -43.15 -15.11
CA ILE A 7 -19.60 -41.96 -14.63
C ILE A 7 -21.12 -42.03 -14.93
N GLU A 8 -21.58 -42.95 -15.78
CA GLU A 8 -22.97 -42.98 -16.26
C GLU A 8 -24.02 -43.58 -15.29
N ASN A 9 -23.65 -44.09 -14.11
CA ASN A 9 -24.59 -44.89 -13.29
C ASN A 9 -25.04 -44.32 -11.94
N ILE A 10 -24.97 -43.00 -11.72
CA ILE A 10 -25.64 -42.38 -10.56
C ILE A 10 -26.35 -41.09 -10.97
N MET A 11 -27.53 -41.22 -11.59
CA MET A 11 -28.70 -40.33 -11.50
C MET A 11 -29.72 -40.71 -12.58
N ARG A 12 -30.37 -41.87 -12.43
CA ARG A 12 -31.59 -42.17 -13.16
C ARG A 12 -32.77 -42.00 -12.22
N PHE A 13 -33.40 -40.84 -12.26
CA PHE A 13 -34.86 -40.73 -12.37
C PHE A 13 -35.25 -39.31 -12.86
N GLN A 14 -36.06 -39.30 -13.93
CA GLN A 14 -36.93 -38.23 -14.48
C GLN A 14 -36.42 -37.32 -15.64
N ASN A 15 -37.12 -37.47 -16.78
CA ASN A 15 -37.05 -36.81 -18.09
C ASN A 15 -35.73 -36.94 -18.89
N GLN A 16 -35.71 -37.93 -19.78
CA GLN A 16 -34.57 -38.39 -20.59
C GLN A 16 -33.96 -37.41 -21.61
N ASN A 17 -34.19 -36.09 -21.50
CA ASN A 17 -33.59 -35.12 -22.43
C ASN A 17 -32.89 -33.93 -21.77
N ILE A 18 -32.93 -33.75 -20.44
CA ILE A 18 -32.26 -32.62 -19.76
C ILE A 18 -31.14 -33.16 -18.86
N LYS A 19 -29.92 -32.64 -19.01
CA LYS A 19 -28.75 -32.99 -18.20
C LYS A 19 -28.47 -31.88 -17.18
N TYR A 20 -28.19 -32.24 -15.94
CA TYR A 20 -27.82 -31.29 -14.89
C TYR A 20 -26.32 -31.38 -14.59
N ILE A 21 -25.67 -30.22 -14.53
CA ILE A 21 -24.29 -30.07 -14.02
C ILE A 21 -24.37 -29.25 -12.74
N TRP A 22 -23.94 -29.87 -11.64
CA TRP A 22 -23.87 -29.21 -10.34
C TRP A 22 -22.44 -28.74 -10.09
N SER A 23 -22.28 -27.47 -9.72
CA SER A 23 -20.99 -26.85 -9.40
C SER A 23 -21.04 -26.21 -8.03
N ASP A 24 -19.97 -26.34 -7.26
CA ASP A 24 -19.80 -25.63 -6.00
C ASP A 24 -19.15 -24.24 -6.15
N SER A 25 -18.65 -23.92 -7.34
CA SER A 25 -18.05 -22.63 -7.66
C SER A 25 -19.11 -21.60 -8.03
N GLU A 26 -19.63 -20.89 -7.02
CA GLU A 26 -20.60 -19.81 -7.23
C GLU A 26 -20.04 -18.74 -8.19
N SER A 27 -18.77 -18.40 -8.05
CA SER A 27 -18.08 -17.42 -8.92
C SER A 27 -18.05 -17.85 -10.39
N SER A 28 -17.85 -19.14 -10.68
CA SER A 28 -17.89 -19.66 -12.04
C SER A 28 -19.30 -19.60 -12.63
N LEU A 29 -20.33 -19.95 -11.85
CA LEU A 29 -21.73 -19.85 -12.28
C LEU A 29 -22.14 -18.39 -12.53
N GLN A 30 -21.71 -17.45 -11.69
CA GLN A 30 -21.94 -16.02 -11.90
C GLN A 30 -21.21 -15.52 -13.15
N ALA A 31 -19.97 -15.94 -13.40
CA ALA A 31 -19.22 -15.59 -14.59
C ALA A 31 -19.92 -16.09 -15.88
N LEU A 32 -20.46 -17.31 -15.87
CA LEU A 32 -21.22 -17.88 -17.00
C LEU A 32 -22.56 -17.18 -17.24
N LYS A 33 -23.18 -16.58 -16.21
CA LYS A 33 -24.40 -15.77 -16.32
C LYS A 33 -24.14 -14.34 -16.83
N SER A 34 -22.89 -13.87 -16.79
CA SER A 34 -22.56 -12.49 -17.17
C SER A 34 -22.67 -12.29 -18.68
N PHE A 35 -23.28 -11.18 -19.09
CA PHE A 35 -23.37 -10.78 -20.50
C PHE A 35 -22.05 -10.20 -21.05
N ASN A 36 -21.18 -9.67 -20.20
CA ASN A 36 -19.93 -9.04 -20.61
C ASN A 36 -18.72 -9.79 -20.02
N VAL A 37 -18.29 -10.82 -20.73
CA VAL A 37 -17.20 -11.71 -20.33
C VAL A 37 -15.96 -11.42 -21.17
N LYS A 38 -14.81 -11.16 -20.51
CA LYS A 38 -13.52 -10.94 -21.17
C LYS A 38 -12.61 -12.18 -21.20
N SER A 39 -12.92 -13.18 -20.38
CA SER A 39 -12.15 -14.43 -20.27
C SER A 39 -12.47 -15.36 -21.43
N LYS A 40 -11.46 -15.75 -22.21
CA LYS A 40 -11.63 -16.65 -23.36
C LYS A 40 -12.26 -17.99 -22.94
N ILE A 41 -11.79 -18.58 -21.83
CA ILE A 41 -12.31 -19.85 -21.30
C ILE A 41 -13.80 -19.74 -20.96
N THR A 42 -14.21 -18.61 -20.37
CA THR A 42 -15.61 -18.39 -20.01
C THR A 42 -16.47 -18.17 -21.25
N GLN A 43 -15.95 -17.48 -22.29
CA GLN A 43 -16.64 -17.34 -23.58
C GLN A 43 -16.80 -18.70 -24.28
N GLU A 44 -15.74 -19.52 -24.33
CA GLU A 44 -15.79 -20.88 -24.89
C GLU A 44 -16.80 -21.76 -24.15
N ALA A 45 -16.83 -21.69 -22.81
CA ALA A 45 -17.81 -22.40 -21.99
C ALA A 45 -19.24 -21.90 -22.24
N GLN A 46 -19.46 -20.58 -22.36
CA GLN A 46 -20.77 -20.01 -22.72
C GLN A 46 -21.24 -20.50 -24.09
N MET A 47 -20.38 -20.47 -25.11
CA MET A 47 -20.69 -20.99 -26.45
C MET A 47 -21.06 -22.47 -26.42
N THR A 48 -20.28 -23.29 -25.71
CA THR A 48 -20.56 -24.72 -25.56
C THR A 48 -21.93 -24.97 -24.90
N LEU A 49 -22.30 -24.15 -23.90
CA LEU A 49 -23.61 -24.24 -23.23
C LEU A 49 -24.75 -23.78 -24.15
N LEU A 50 -24.54 -22.75 -24.98
CA LEU A 50 -25.52 -22.28 -25.96
C LEU A 50 -25.80 -23.33 -27.04
N GLU A 51 -24.76 -24.03 -27.50
CA GLU A 51 -24.88 -25.15 -28.45
C GLU A 51 -25.63 -26.35 -27.83
N ASN A 52 -25.73 -26.43 -26.50
CA ASN A 52 -26.32 -27.54 -25.77
C ASN A 52 -27.45 -27.08 -24.83
N ALA A 53 -28.58 -26.63 -25.42
CA ALA A 53 -29.76 -26.12 -24.71
C ALA A 53 -30.41 -27.08 -23.68
N ARG A 54 -29.98 -28.34 -23.64
CA ARG A 54 -30.43 -29.38 -22.71
C ARG A 54 -29.64 -29.43 -21.41
N ILE A 55 -28.57 -28.66 -21.28
CA ILE A 55 -27.75 -28.60 -20.07
C ILE A 55 -28.30 -27.54 -19.12
N ARG A 56 -28.55 -27.93 -17.87
CA ARG A 56 -28.92 -27.02 -16.78
C ARG A 56 -27.82 -26.99 -15.74
N LEU A 57 -27.44 -25.78 -15.33
CA LEU A 57 -26.44 -25.59 -14.27
C LEU A 57 -27.14 -25.37 -12.93
N GLY A 58 -26.63 -26.02 -11.88
CA GLY A 58 -27.07 -25.85 -10.51
C GLY A 58 -25.90 -25.57 -9.57
N TRP A 59 -26.17 -24.87 -8.47
CA TRP A 59 -25.17 -24.64 -7.41
C TRP A 59 -25.37 -25.62 -6.26
N VAL A 60 -24.27 -26.15 -5.72
CA VAL A 60 -24.24 -26.94 -4.48
C VAL A 60 -23.23 -26.35 -3.51
N LYS A 61 -23.44 -26.56 -2.22
CA LYS A 61 -22.50 -26.10 -1.21
C LYS A 61 -21.28 -27.05 -1.16
N ALA A 62 -20.07 -26.48 -1.17
CA ALA A 62 -18.83 -27.23 -1.00
C ALA A 62 -18.69 -27.79 0.44
N HIS A 63 -18.00 -28.92 0.57
CA HIS A 63 -17.51 -29.49 1.83
C HIS A 63 -18.56 -29.76 2.93
N ILE A 64 -19.74 -30.24 2.54
CA ILE A 64 -20.82 -30.60 3.48
C ILE A 64 -21.29 -32.07 3.38
N GLY A 65 -20.49 -32.98 2.83
CA GLY A 65 -20.87 -34.39 2.72
C GLY A 65 -21.62 -34.77 1.43
N ILE A 66 -21.73 -33.87 0.44
CA ILE A 66 -22.37 -34.22 -0.84
C ILE A 66 -21.43 -35.12 -1.63
N LYS A 67 -21.66 -36.44 -1.54
CA LYS A 67 -20.81 -37.50 -2.11
C LYS A 67 -20.31 -37.22 -3.54
N GLY A 68 -21.19 -36.79 -4.43
CA GLY A 68 -20.81 -36.48 -5.83
C GLY A 68 -19.85 -35.30 -5.95
N ASN A 69 -20.09 -34.23 -5.19
CA ASN A 69 -19.24 -33.04 -5.19
C ASN A 69 -17.87 -33.33 -4.55
N GLU A 70 -17.86 -34.11 -3.47
CA GLU A 70 -16.61 -34.51 -2.79
C GLU A 70 -15.74 -35.39 -3.67
N ILE A 71 -16.34 -36.36 -4.37
CA ILE A 71 -15.60 -37.17 -5.35
C ILE A 71 -15.04 -36.29 -6.46
N ALA A 72 -15.82 -35.33 -6.98
CA ALA A 72 -15.35 -34.41 -8.02
C ALA A 72 -14.19 -33.53 -7.54
N ASP A 73 -14.24 -33.00 -6.32
CA ASP A 73 -13.16 -32.18 -5.72
C ASP A 73 -11.88 -33.00 -5.48
N ILE A 74 -12.00 -34.24 -5.00
CA ILE A 74 -10.86 -35.17 -4.83
C ILE A 74 -10.21 -35.44 -6.20
N LEU A 75 -11.00 -35.82 -7.19
CA LEU A 75 -10.50 -36.10 -8.53
C LEU A 75 -9.86 -34.86 -9.19
N ALA A 76 -10.44 -33.67 -8.98
CA ALA A 76 -9.86 -32.43 -9.47
C ALA A 76 -8.50 -32.13 -8.81
N LYS A 77 -8.36 -32.38 -7.50
CA LYS A 77 -7.10 -32.23 -6.76
C LYS A 77 -6.04 -33.22 -7.23
N GLU A 78 -6.38 -34.50 -7.37
CA GLU A 78 -5.48 -35.52 -7.91
C GLU A 78 -5.00 -35.16 -9.33
N ALA A 79 -5.89 -34.60 -10.16
CA ALA A 79 -5.52 -34.14 -11.50
C ALA A 79 -4.53 -32.95 -11.50
N THR A 80 -4.40 -32.20 -10.40
CA THR A 80 -3.40 -31.12 -10.30
C THR A 80 -1.98 -31.64 -10.10
N THR A 81 -1.80 -32.86 -9.56
CA THR A 81 -0.48 -33.47 -9.33
C THR A 81 -0.11 -34.45 -10.44
N ASP A 82 -1.07 -35.26 -10.89
CA ASP A 82 -0.82 -36.39 -11.82
C ASP A 82 -1.25 -36.08 -13.26
N GLY A 83 -1.82 -34.91 -13.51
CA GLY A 83 -2.31 -34.48 -14.82
C GLY A 83 -1.20 -33.99 -15.77
N ILE A 84 -1.54 -33.91 -17.06
CA ILE A 84 -0.68 -33.25 -18.05
C ILE A 84 -0.77 -31.73 -17.78
N PRO A 85 0.35 -31.02 -17.56
CA PRO A 85 0.33 -29.59 -17.32
C PRO A 85 -0.33 -28.85 -18.49
N ALA A 86 -1.47 -28.22 -18.24
CA ALA A 86 -2.06 -27.29 -19.20
C ALA A 86 -1.20 -26.02 -19.22
N SER A 87 -0.66 -25.67 -20.39
CA SER A 87 0.04 -24.39 -20.58
C SER A 87 -0.99 -23.26 -20.66
N LEU A 88 -1.44 -22.81 -19.48
CA LEU A 88 -2.32 -21.66 -19.36
C LEU A 88 -1.48 -20.40 -19.12
N PRO A 89 -1.74 -19.30 -19.85
CA PRO A 89 -1.06 -18.04 -19.58
C PRO A 89 -1.42 -17.56 -18.18
N PHE A 90 -0.44 -17.06 -17.44
CA PHE A 90 -0.69 -16.47 -16.13
C PHE A 90 -1.68 -15.32 -16.25
N PRO A 91 -2.67 -15.22 -15.32
CA PRO A 91 -3.53 -14.06 -15.26
C PRO A 91 -2.70 -12.77 -15.11
N LYS A 92 -3.10 -11.71 -15.81
CA LYS A 92 -2.43 -10.39 -15.71
C LYS A 92 -2.33 -9.89 -14.27
N SER A 93 -3.34 -10.19 -13.45
CA SER A 93 -3.35 -9.86 -12.01
C SER A 93 -2.25 -10.58 -11.23
N PHE A 94 -1.99 -11.85 -11.54
CA PHE A 94 -0.90 -12.62 -10.94
C PHE A 94 0.45 -12.00 -11.28
N LEU A 95 0.71 -11.73 -12.56
CA LEU A 95 1.97 -11.10 -13.00
C LEU A 95 2.16 -9.72 -12.37
N LYS A 96 1.11 -8.89 -12.33
CA LYS A 96 1.15 -7.59 -11.65
C LYS A 96 1.50 -7.71 -10.16
N LYS A 97 0.94 -8.70 -9.47
CA LYS A 97 1.21 -8.94 -8.04
C LYS A 97 2.67 -9.36 -7.83
N GLN A 98 3.18 -10.27 -8.67
CA GLN A 98 4.58 -10.70 -8.61
C GLN A 98 5.54 -9.53 -8.88
N LEU A 99 5.27 -8.73 -9.91
CA LEU A 99 6.07 -7.54 -10.22
C LEU A 99 6.05 -6.54 -9.07
N LEU A 100 4.88 -6.23 -8.51
CA LEU A 100 4.77 -5.34 -7.36
C LEU A 100 5.59 -5.85 -6.17
N HIS A 101 5.50 -7.15 -5.87
CA HIS A 101 6.27 -7.75 -4.79
C HIS A 101 7.78 -7.60 -5.01
N LEU A 102 8.27 -7.96 -6.20
CA LEU A 102 9.69 -7.81 -6.56
C LEU A 102 10.16 -6.36 -6.48
N SER A 103 9.36 -5.41 -7.00
CA SER A 103 9.68 -3.98 -6.94
C SER A 103 9.75 -3.46 -5.51
N LEU A 104 8.80 -3.86 -4.65
CA LEU A 104 8.84 -3.49 -3.23
C LEU A 104 10.03 -4.14 -2.51
N SER A 105 10.34 -5.41 -2.77
CA SER A 105 11.51 -6.04 -2.14
C SER A 105 12.82 -5.32 -2.52
N ARG A 106 12.99 -4.96 -3.80
CA ARG A 106 14.17 -4.20 -4.25
C ARG A 106 14.22 -2.82 -3.63
N TRP A 107 13.13 -2.07 -3.67
CA TRP A 107 13.08 -0.73 -3.10
C TRP A 107 13.30 -0.76 -1.57
N GLN A 108 12.79 -1.77 -0.85
CA GLN A 108 13.07 -1.94 0.56
C GLN A 108 14.57 -2.17 0.82
N ALA A 109 15.23 -3.00 -0.01
CA ALA A 109 16.66 -3.23 0.13
C ALA A 109 17.48 -1.95 -0.12
N GLU A 110 17.14 -1.17 -1.13
CA GLU A 110 17.74 0.16 -1.35
C GLU A 110 17.46 1.11 -0.19
N TRP A 111 16.25 1.06 0.38
CA TRP A 111 15.86 1.92 1.50
C TRP A 111 16.59 1.58 2.80
N ASP A 112 16.78 0.29 3.07
CA ASP A 112 17.50 -0.23 4.24
C ASP A 112 19.01 0.10 4.17
N ASN A 113 19.61 -0.01 2.98
CA ASN A 113 21.06 0.17 2.78
C ASN A 113 21.49 1.57 2.33
N GLY A 114 20.54 2.42 1.92
CA GLY A 114 20.84 3.75 1.41
C GLY A 114 21.36 4.71 2.49
N GLU A 115 22.24 5.64 2.10
CA GLU A 115 22.81 6.65 3.00
C GLU A 115 21.99 7.95 3.06
N THR A 116 21.09 8.16 2.10
CA THR A 116 20.27 9.37 2.00
C THR A 116 18.91 9.20 2.68
N GLY A 117 18.26 10.31 3.04
CA GLY A 117 16.91 10.29 3.61
C GLY A 117 16.80 9.60 4.98
N ARG A 118 17.89 9.48 5.74
CA ARG A 118 17.92 8.73 7.01
C ARG A 118 16.98 9.28 8.09
N SER A 119 16.73 10.59 8.09
CA SER A 119 15.69 11.20 8.93
C SER A 119 14.32 10.57 8.66
N VAL A 120 13.92 10.50 7.38
CA VAL A 120 12.66 9.89 6.96
C VAL A 120 12.66 8.38 7.17
N TYR A 121 13.78 7.68 6.97
CA TYR A 121 13.91 6.24 7.25
C TYR A 121 13.58 5.92 8.71
N SER A 122 14.05 6.74 9.66
CA SER A 122 13.72 6.54 11.08
C SER A 122 12.21 6.55 11.35
N ILE A 123 11.44 7.31 10.55
CA ILE A 123 10.00 7.47 10.66
C ILE A 123 9.26 6.36 9.90
N ILE A 124 9.68 6.08 8.66
CA ILE A 124 9.08 5.09 7.76
C ILE A 124 10.16 4.07 7.36
N PRO A 125 10.51 3.11 8.25
CA PRO A 125 11.56 2.14 7.94
C PRO A 125 11.09 1.07 6.95
N LYS A 126 9.78 0.83 6.86
CA LYS A 126 9.19 -0.13 5.92
C LYS A 126 8.42 0.59 4.84
N ILE A 127 8.85 0.39 3.60
CA ILE A 127 8.17 0.93 2.44
C ILE A 127 6.82 0.21 2.26
N SER A 128 5.86 0.93 1.69
CA SER A 128 4.58 0.34 1.34
C SER A 128 4.02 1.04 0.12
N ASN A 129 3.08 0.39 -0.57
CA ASN A 129 2.32 1.01 -1.64
C ASN A 129 1.17 1.91 -1.14
N LYS A 130 1.07 2.13 0.18
CA LYS A 130 0.03 3.00 0.76
C LYS A 130 0.51 4.44 0.78
N GLN A 131 -0.35 5.33 0.31
CA GLN A 131 -0.09 6.76 0.41
C GLN A 131 -0.22 7.22 1.87
N LEU A 132 0.75 8.00 2.34
CA LEU A 132 0.75 8.53 3.72
C LEU A 132 -0.09 9.81 3.88
N HIS A 133 -0.59 10.35 2.77
CA HIS A 133 -1.39 11.58 2.69
C HIS A 133 -0.77 12.76 3.47
N TRP A 134 0.56 12.85 3.50
CA TRP A 134 1.26 14.00 4.07
C TRP A 134 1.07 15.22 3.17
N SER A 135 0.78 16.36 3.79
CA SER A 135 0.82 17.68 3.15
C SER A 135 2.25 18.03 2.73
N ARG A 136 2.39 19.07 1.92
CA ARG A 136 3.71 19.63 1.56
C ARG A 136 4.49 20.02 2.82
N GLU A 137 3.81 20.62 3.78
CA GLU A 137 4.36 21.12 5.03
C GLU A 137 4.82 19.97 5.94
N CYS A 138 4.03 18.89 6.06
CA CYS A 138 4.45 17.67 6.75
C CYS A 138 5.68 17.03 6.08
N ILE A 139 5.75 17.01 4.75
CA ILE A 139 6.91 16.50 4.02
C ILE A 139 8.15 17.35 4.34
N GLN A 140 8.03 18.68 4.29
CA GLN A 140 9.08 19.62 4.69
C GLN A 140 9.56 19.36 6.12
N PHE A 141 8.62 19.27 7.06
CA PHE A 141 8.91 18.98 8.46
C PHE A 141 9.66 17.65 8.63
N ALA A 142 9.16 16.56 8.02
CA ALA A 142 9.75 15.21 8.13
C ALA A 142 11.13 15.07 7.47
N THR A 143 11.33 15.76 6.34
CA THR A 143 12.59 15.74 5.60
C THR A 143 13.62 16.73 6.15
N VAL A 144 13.22 17.57 7.11
CA VAL A 144 14.03 18.70 7.60
C VAL A 144 14.35 19.68 6.45
N HIS A 145 13.41 19.81 5.50
CA HIS A 145 13.50 20.75 4.39
C HIS A 145 12.54 21.91 4.59
N GLY A 146 12.84 23.08 4.03
CA GLY A 146 11.93 24.23 4.06
C GLY A 146 12.49 25.41 4.86
N PRO A 147 11.64 26.15 5.61
CA PRO A 147 12.00 27.46 6.19
C PRO A 147 12.85 27.35 7.46
N PHE A 148 13.68 26.31 7.59
CA PHE A 148 14.52 26.08 8.75
C PHE A 148 15.92 26.67 8.54
N PRO A 149 16.44 27.56 9.40
CA PRO A 149 17.81 28.07 9.30
C PRO A 149 18.86 26.97 9.12
N SER A 150 18.73 25.86 9.87
CA SER A 150 19.61 24.68 9.74
C SER A 150 19.64 24.08 8.33
N TYR A 151 18.51 24.04 7.64
CA TYR A 151 18.42 23.60 6.25
C TYR A 151 18.97 24.67 5.30
N LEU A 152 18.57 25.93 5.47
CA LEU A 152 18.93 27.02 4.55
C LEU A 152 20.43 27.30 4.54
N LYS A 153 21.10 27.23 5.71
CA LYS A 153 22.57 27.34 5.80
C LYS A 153 23.27 26.21 5.04
N ARG A 154 22.78 24.97 5.17
CA ARG A 154 23.35 23.81 4.46
C ARG A 154 23.32 23.99 2.93
N PHE A 155 22.34 24.72 2.41
CA PHE A 155 22.21 25.02 0.98
C PHE A 155 22.81 26.38 0.57
N GLY A 156 23.50 27.06 1.48
CA GLY A 156 24.12 28.37 1.20
C GLY A 156 23.12 29.50 0.96
N LEU A 157 21.84 29.30 1.31
CA LEU A 157 20.81 30.33 1.20
C LEU A 157 20.85 31.30 2.37
N HIS A 158 21.48 30.91 3.49
CA HIS A 158 21.64 31.69 4.71
C HIS A 158 23.06 31.62 5.25
N SER A 159 23.46 32.68 5.98
CA SER A 159 24.75 32.73 6.68
C SER A 159 24.78 31.93 7.98
N THR A 160 23.63 31.61 8.57
CA THR A 160 23.48 31.10 9.93
C THR A 160 22.40 30.03 10.03
N ASP A 161 22.62 29.03 10.89
CA ASP A 161 21.67 27.99 11.27
C ASP A 161 20.93 28.32 12.56
N TYR A 162 21.16 29.52 13.12
CA TYR A 162 20.51 29.99 14.33
C TYR A 162 19.13 30.59 14.04
N CYS A 163 18.18 30.24 14.90
CA CYS A 163 16.91 30.89 15.07
C CYS A 163 17.11 32.27 15.73
N GLY A 164 16.15 33.18 15.55
CA GLY A 164 16.13 34.49 16.22
C GLY A 164 16.15 34.40 17.76
N CYS A 165 15.80 33.25 18.34
CA CYS A 165 15.92 33.02 19.79
C CYS A 165 17.32 32.58 20.26
N GLY A 166 18.27 32.39 19.34
CA GLY A 166 19.67 32.04 19.66
C GLY A 166 20.00 30.54 19.66
N GLU A 167 19.04 29.64 19.46
CA GLU A 167 19.30 28.19 19.30
C GLU A 167 19.32 27.77 17.81
N ILE A 168 19.77 26.54 17.52
CA ILE A 168 19.74 25.98 16.17
C ILE A 168 18.28 25.87 15.66
N GLY A 169 17.97 26.56 14.57
CA GLY A 169 16.66 26.59 13.92
C GLY A 169 16.39 25.30 13.13
N ASN A 170 16.04 24.22 13.83
CA ASN A 170 15.61 22.95 13.25
C ASN A 170 14.14 22.63 13.60
N PRO A 171 13.50 21.67 12.92
CA PRO A 171 12.07 21.40 13.12
C PRO A 171 11.71 20.99 14.56
N LEU A 172 12.57 20.22 15.22
CA LEU A 172 12.33 19.80 16.61
C LEU A 172 12.34 21.02 17.54
N HIS A 173 13.32 21.91 17.39
CA HIS A 173 13.40 23.15 18.16
C HIS A 173 12.11 23.96 18.06
N TYR A 174 11.63 24.24 16.84
CA TYR A 174 10.39 24.99 16.62
C TYR A 174 9.14 24.25 17.11
N ALA A 175 9.15 22.91 17.09
CA ALA A 175 8.00 22.12 17.51
C ALA A 175 7.94 21.87 19.02
N THR A 176 8.99 22.12 19.80
CA THR A 176 9.01 21.69 21.21
C THR A 176 9.55 22.70 22.22
N ARG A 177 10.34 23.70 21.81
CA ARG A 177 11.06 24.56 22.77
C ARG A 177 11.19 26.03 22.37
N CYS A 178 11.08 26.36 21.09
CA CYS A 178 11.30 27.72 20.62
C CYS A 178 10.28 28.70 21.22
N PRO A 179 10.71 29.78 21.91
CA PRO A 179 9.79 30.77 22.47
C PRO A 179 8.92 31.47 21.42
N LEU A 180 9.40 31.56 20.17
CA LEU A 180 8.68 32.21 19.06
C LEU A 180 7.52 31.38 18.51
N THR A 181 7.41 30.10 18.89
CA THR A 181 6.41 29.16 18.33
C THR A 181 5.63 28.41 19.41
N LEU A 182 5.50 28.99 20.62
CA LEU A 182 4.81 28.40 21.78
C LEU A 182 3.43 27.83 21.45
N SER A 183 2.65 28.50 20.60
CA SER A 183 1.30 28.07 20.19
C SER A 183 1.27 26.75 19.40
N TYR A 184 2.41 26.34 18.84
CA TYR A 184 2.55 25.14 18.02
C TYR A 184 3.27 24.00 18.75
N HIS A 185 3.62 24.18 20.02
CA HIS A 185 4.44 23.22 20.74
C HIS A 185 3.73 21.88 20.94
N HIS A 186 4.48 20.82 20.69
CA HIS A 186 4.24 19.49 21.20
C HIS A 186 5.12 19.27 22.42
N LYS A 187 4.74 18.28 23.25
CA LYS A 187 5.58 17.84 24.36
C LYS A 187 6.96 17.44 23.85
N GLU A 188 7.99 18.04 24.43
CA GLU A 188 9.37 17.71 24.10
C GLU A 188 9.69 16.25 24.45
N PRO A 189 10.28 15.48 23.51
CA PRO A 189 10.66 14.10 23.80
C PRO A 189 12.00 14.04 24.53
N SER A 190 12.14 13.06 25.43
CA SER A 190 13.47 12.65 25.90
C SER A 190 14.29 12.09 24.72
N PRO A 191 15.63 12.18 24.74
CA PRO A 191 16.49 11.77 23.62
C PRO A 191 16.21 10.35 23.09
N GLN A 192 15.97 9.38 23.98
CA GLN A 192 15.66 7.99 23.62
C GLN A 192 14.33 7.80 22.88
N PHE A 193 13.42 8.77 22.95
CA PHE A 193 12.09 8.70 22.35
C PHE A 193 11.91 9.61 21.13
N ILE A 194 12.97 10.25 20.64
CA ILE A 194 12.88 11.20 19.52
C ILE A 194 12.25 10.58 18.27
N VAL A 195 12.64 9.36 17.91
CA VAL A 195 12.09 8.65 16.73
C VAL A 195 10.61 8.34 16.92
N HIS A 196 10.21 7.88 18.11
CA HIS A 196 8.80 7.62 18.41
C HIS A 196 7.97 8.91 18.40
N TRP A 197 8.54 10.01 18.87
CA TRP A 197 7.92 11.31 18.81
C TRP A 197 7.64 11.73 17.37
N TRP A 198 8.62 11.61 16.47
CA TRP A 198 8.44 11.92 15.04
C TRP A 198 7.31 11.08 14.41
N LYS A 199 7.30 9.77 14.68
CA LYS A 199 6.24 8.87 14.20
C LYS A 199 4.86 9.28 14.71
N SER A 200 4.74 9.58 16.01
CA SER A 200 3.49 10.02 16.63
C SER A 200 3.02 11.37 16.08
N ALA A 201 3.96 12.28 15.84
CA ALA A 201 3.69 13.64 15.43
C ALA A 201 3.23 13.70 13.95
N LEU A 202 3.74 12.81 13.09
CA LEU A 202 3.37 12.71 11.67
C LEU A 202 2.25 11.69 11.36
N SER A 203 1.82 10.88 12.33
CA SER A 203 0.72 9.92 12.14
C SER A 203 -0.64 10.52 12.48
N ARG A 204 -0.74 11.33 13.53
CA ARG A 204 -2.02 11.86 14.03
C ARG A 204 -2.49 13.05 13.20
N LYS A 205 -3.76 13.03 12.72
CA LYS A 205 -4.33 14.09 11.87
C LYS A 205 -4.25 15.48 12.50
N LEU A 206 -4.61 15.61 13.79
CA LEU A 206 -4.54 16.89 14.50
C LEU A 206 -3.09 17.39 14.63
N SER A 207 -2.16 16.48 14.89
CA SER A 207 -0.74 16.79 14.99
C SER A 207 -0.17 17.27 13.66
N ARG A 208 -0.53 16.62 12.56
CA ARG A 208 -0.17 17.07 11.20
C ARG A 208 -0.70 18.46 10.90
N ARG A 209 -1.97 18.74 11.23
CA ARG A 209 -2.53 20.09 11.05
C ARG A 209 -1.77 21.16 11.84
N ASN A 210 -1.32 20.82 13.05
CA ASN A 210 -0.50 21.72 13.86
C ASN A 210 0.87 21.97 13.21
N MET A 211 1.51 20.92 12.66
CA MET A 211 2.75 21.07 11.87
C MET A 211 2.54 21.92 10.62
N ASP A 212 1.44 21.72 9.90
CA ASP A 212 1.12 22.51 8.71
C ASP A 212 1.06 24.00 9.07
N ASN A 213 0.38 24.33 10.16
CA ASN A 213 0.30 25.70 10.68
C ASN A 213 1.67 26.23 11.12
N LEU A 214 2.49 25.40 11.79
CA LEU A 214 3.84 25.77 12.20
C LEU A 214 4.71 26.12 10.99
N ILE A 215 4.78 25.24 9.99
CA ILE A 215 5.58 25.48 8.78
C ILE A 215 5.10 26.73 8.04
N THR A 216 3.78 26.90 7.93
CA THR A 216 3.19 28.10 7.32
C THR A 216 3.59 29.36 8.09
N PHE A 217 3.54 29.31 9.42
CA PHE A 217 3.97 30.43 10.26
C PHE A 217 5.45 30.77 10.06
N LEU A 218 6.33 29.76 10.03
CA LEU A 218 7.77 29.94 9.79
C LEU A 218 8.05 30.54 8.41
N ALA A 219 7.30 30.14 7.39
CA ALA A 219 7.45 30.64 6.03
C ALA A 219 6.98 32.10 5.88
N THR A 220 5.89 32.48 6.56
CA THR A 220 5.33 33.84 6.47
C THR A 220 6.05 34.85 7.37
N ASN A 221 6.70 34.39 8.45
CA ASN A 221 7.36 35.25 9.44
C ASN A 221 8.88 35.11 9.38
N GLU A 222 9.41 35.03 8.17
CA GLU A 222 10.81 34.75 7.90
C GLU A 222 11.76 35.66 8.72
N ASP A 223 11.53 36.97 8.68
CA ASP A 223 12.38 37.98 9.32
C ASP A 223 12.39 37.91 10.85
N LEU A 224 11.31 37.43 11.47
CA LEU A 224 11.20 37.28 12.94
C LEU A 224 11.88 36.00 13.43
N ILE A 225 11.90 34.98 12.58
CA ILE A 225 12.33 33.62 12.92
C ILE A 225 13.85 33.45 12.74
N LYS A 226 14.47 34.28 11.92
CA LYS A 226 15.89 34.17 11.53
C LYS A 226 16.71 35.22 12.25
N SER A 227 17.88 34.83 12.77
CA SER A 227 18.79 35.81 13.38
C SER A 227 19.27 36.78 12.30
N GLN A 228 19.01 38.08 12.46
CA GLN A 228 19.62 39.09 11.60
C GLN A 228 21.12 39.17 11.90
N ASN A 229 21.96 39.13 10.86
CA ASN A 229 23.39 39.42 11.01
C ASN A 229 23.54 40.87 11.48
N THR A 230 23.87 41.08 12.77
CA THR A 230 24.69 42.25 13.13
C THR A 230 26.09 41.99 12.60
N LYS A 231 26.51 42.76 11.58
CA LYS A 231 27.93 42.84 11.22
C LYS A 231 28.75 43.14 12.50
N PRO A 232 29.92 42.51 12.72
CA PRO A 232 30.83 42.99 13.75
C PRO A 232 31.19 44.44 13.42
N SER A 233 30.95 45.34 14.36
CA SER A 233 31.52 46.68 14.33
C SER A 233 33.03 46.52 14.29
N HIS A 234 33.65 46.77 13.14
CA HIS A 234 35.08 47.00 13.08
C HIS A 234 35.36 48.29 13.86
N THR A 235 35.75 48.14 15.12
CA THR A 235 36.47 49.18 15.85
C THR A 235 37.85 49.25 15.20
N SER A 236 38.03 50.24 14.34
CA SER A 236 39.35 50.68 13.91
C SER A 236 40.04 51.35 15.09
N ALA A 237 41.09 50.71 15.59
CA ALA A 237 42.16 51.34 16.36
C ALA A 237 43.30 51.69 15.41
#